data_AF-A0A9D1P8A1-F1
#
_entry.id   AF-A0A9D1P8A1-F1
#
_cell.length_a   1.000
_cell.length_b   1.000
_cell.length_c   1.000
_cell.angle_alpha   90.00
_cell.angle_beta   90.00
_cell.angle_gamma   90.00
#
_symmetry.space_group_name_H-M   'P 1'
#
loop_
_entity.id
_entity.type
_entity.pdbx_description
1 polymer ?
#
loop_
_entity_poly.entity_id
_entity_poly.type
_entity_poly.pdbx_seq_one_letter_code
_entity_poly.pdbx_strand_id
1 'polypeptide(L)'
;MDWRNIQNGWEIPTENYCDQPYIVQAEDGAWIVAVTTGRGDEGESGQHVVTMRSLDQGKTWIDPVDVEPANGPEASYAVLLKAPSGRIFCFYNHNTDNLRQVRANFP
;
A
#
# COMPACT_ATOMS: atom_id res chain seq x y z
N MET A 1 -16.34 8.46 22.32
CA MET A 1 -15.50 9.24 21.39
C MET A 1 -16.09 9.06 19.98
N ASP A 2 -16.17 10.10 19.16
CA ASP A 2 -16.69 9.98 17.79
C ASP A 2 -15.63 9.31 16.90
N TRP A 3 -15.91 8.08 16.46
CA TRP A 3 -15.01 7.27 15.64
C TRP A 3 -14.87 7.80 14.21
N ARG A 4 -15.73 8.74 13.79
CA ARG A 4 -15.67 9.40 12.48
C ARG A 4 -14.73 10.60 12.49
N ASN A 5 -14.32 11.09 13.66
CA ASN A 5 -13.34 12.18 13.75
C ASN A 5 -11.93 11.62 13.58
N ILE A 6 -11.29 11.96 12.46
CA ILE A 6 -9.96 11.48 12.08
C ILE A 6 -8.87 11.87 13.09
N GLN A 7 -9.05 12.95 13.87
CA GLN A 7 -8.11 13.33 14.92
C GLN A 7 -7.98 12.28 16.04
N ASN A 8 -8.95 11.37 16.15
CA ASN A 8 -8.92 10.25 17.09
C ASN A 8 -8.43 8.95 16.42
N GLY A 9 -8.03 9.01 15.15
CA GLY A 9 -7.55 7.88 14.37
C GLY A 9 -6.13 7.46 14.77
N TRP A 10 -5.73 6.28 14.29
CA TRP A 10 -4.37 5.77 14.40
C TRP A 10 -3.71 5.84 13.03
N GLU A 11 -2.49 6.36 13.00
CA GLU A 11 -1.74 6.51 11.76
C GLU A 11 -1.18 5.16 11.29
N ILE A 12 -1.30 4.90 9.99
CA ILE A 12 -0.64 3.77 9.34
C ILE A 12 0.78 4.24 9.00
N PRO A 13 1.85 3.57 9.47
CA PRO A 13 3.20 4.06 9.27
C PRO A 13 3.59 3.99 7.78
N THR A 14 4.03 5.13 7.24
CA THR A 14 4.51 5.29 5.86
C THR A 14 5.80 6.12 5.83
N GLU A 15 6.55 6.12 4.73
CA GLU A 15 7.85 6.79 4.65
C GLU A 15 7.74 8.33 4.58
N ASN A 16 6.88 8.84 3.69
CA ASN A 16 6.51 10.25 3.57
C ASN A 16 5.20 10.38 2.76
N TYR A 17 5.26 10.03 1.47
CA TYR A 17 4.08 9.89 0.64
C TYR A 17 3.26 8.67 1.07
N CYS A 18 1.93 8.79 1.04
CA CYS A 18 0.99 7.76 1.42
C CYS A 18 -0.27 7.89 0.57
N ASP A 19 -0.65 6.81 -0.11
CA ASP A 19 -1.88 6.78 -0.88
C ASP A 19 -2.48 5.37 -0.97
N GLN A 20 -3.78 5.33 -1.21
CA GLN A 20 -4.62 4.16 -1.46
C GLN A 20 -4.43 2.98 -0.48
N PRO A 21 -4.59 3.17 0.85
CA PRO A 21 -4.57 2.04 1.77
C PRO A 21 -5.73 1.08 1.47
N TYR A 22 -5.44 -0.21 1.34
CA TYR A 22 -6.43 -1.28 1.17
C TYR A 22 -6.25 -2.35 2.24
N ILE A 23 -7.31 -2.66 3.00
CA ILE A 23 -7.26 -3.58 4.14
C ILE A 23 -8.11 -4.83 3.87
N VAL A 24 -7.57 -6.00 4.25
CA VAL A 24 -8.33 -7.26 4.37
C VAL A 24 -8.05 -7.93 5.71
N GLN A 25 -8.98 -8.74 6.20
CA GLN A 25 -8.77 -9.56 7.38
C GLN A 25 -8.29 -10.97 6.99
N ALA A 26 -7.11 -11.37 7.45
CA ALA A 26 -6.54 -12.70 7.29
C ALA A 26 -7.29 -13.76 8.13
N GLU A 27 -7.02 -15.04 7.89
CA GLU A 27 -7.67 -16.15 8.60
C GLU A 27 -7.37 -16.18 10.11
N ASP A 28 -6.19 -15.71 10.52
CA ASP A 28 -5.83 -15.59 11.93
C ASP A 28 -6.42 -14.34 12.61
N GLY A 29 -7.28 -13.61 11.90
CA GLY A 29 -7.95 -12.41 12.41
C GLY A 29 -7.14 -11.13 12.26
N ALA A 30 -5.87 -11.21 11.85
CA ALA A 30 -5.04 -10.03 11.64
C ALA A 30 -5.54 -9.18 10.47
N TRP A 31 -5.38 -7.88 10.57
CA TRP A 31 -5.61 -6.96 9.46
C TRP A 31 -4.34 -6.86 8.63
N ILE A 32 -4.43 -7.13 7.34
CA ILE A 32 -3.35 -6.91 6.38
C ILE A 32 -3.70 -5.66 5.60
N VAL A 33 -2.80 -4.68 5.55
CA VAL A 33 -2.93 -3.50 4.70
C VAL A 33 -1.87 -3.53 3.60
N ALA A 34 -2.25 -3.05 2.42
CA ALA A 34 -1.32 -2.62 1.38
C ALA A 34 -1.47 -1.09 1.21
N VAL A 35 -0.35 -0.38 1.05
CA VAL A 35 -0.33 1.07 0.86
C VAL A 35 0.76 1.44 -0.14
N THR A 36 0.49 2.44 -0.99
CA THR A 36 1.53 3.06 -1.82
C THR A 36 2.27 4.08 -0.97
N THR A 37 3.60 3.98 -0.91
CA THR A 37 4.44 4.92 -0.15
C THR A 37 5.76 5.21 -0.85
N GLY A 38 6.47 6.22 -0.38
CA GLY A 38 7.82 6.57 -0.81
C GLY A 38 8.35 7.76 -0.03
N ARG A 39 9.68 7.93 -0.02
CA ARG A 39 10.35 9.05 0.65
C ARG A 39 10.11 10.40 -0.02
N GLY A 40 9.87 10.39 -1.33
CA GLY A 40 9.61 11.56 -2.15
C GLY A 40 8.16 12.00 -2.11
N ASP A 41 7.79 12.84 -3.08
CA ASP A 41 6.42 13.24 -3.36
C ASP A 41 5.73 12.26 -4.32
N GLU A 42 4.42 12.44 -4.56
CA GLU A 42 3.65 11.61 -5.49
C GLU A 42 4.30 11.56 -6.88
N GLY A 43 4.57 10.33 -7.36
CA GLY A 43 5.15 10.09 -8.68
C GLY A 43 6.68 10.21 -8.76
N GLU A 44 7.37 10.51 -7.65
CA GLU A 44 8.82 10.47 -7.61
C GLU A 44 9.38 9.03 -7.54
N SER A 45 10.63 8.87 -7.97
CA SER A 45 11.35 7.61 -7.82
C SER A 45 11.47 7.22 -6.34
N GLY A 46 11.30 5.93 -6.04
CA GLY A 46 11.17 5.46 -4.67
C GLY A 46 9.75 5.07 -4.28
N GLN A 47 8.74 5.43 -5.09
CA GLN A 47 7.36 5.03 -4.87
C GLN A 47 7.18 3.52 -5.06
N HIS A 48 6.70 2.84 -4.03
CA HIS A 48 6.50 1.39 -4.02
C HIS A 48 5.29 1.01 -3.15
N VAL A 49 4.87 -0.25 -3.26
CA VAL A 49 3.79 -0.80 -2.42
C VAL A 49 4.41 -1.55 -1.25
N VAL A 50 3.95 -1.23 -0.04
CA VAL A 50 4.32 -1.94 1.19
C VAL A 50 3.09 -2.63 1.76
N THR A 51 3.29 -3.83 2.28
CA THR A 51 2.31 -4.53 3.12
C THR A 51 2.75 -4.55 4.56
N MET A 52 1.80 -4.53 5.48
CA MET A 52 2.06 -4.70 6.92
C MET A 52 0.83 -5.32 7.57
N ARG A 53 0.99 -5.81 8.79
CA ARG A 53 -0.10 -6.48 9.51
C ARG A 53 -0.34 -5.88 10.89
N SER A 54 -1.59 -5.92 11.33
CA SER A 54 -1.99 -5.52 12.67
C SER A 54 -2.74 -6.65 13.37
N LEU A 55 -2.40 -6.87 14.64
CA LEU A 55 -3.07 -7.83 15.53
C LEU A 55 -4.07 -7.16 16.48
N ASP A 56 -4.19 -5.83 16.42
CA ASP A 56 -4.96 -5.00 17.36
C ASP A 56 -5.90 -4.01 16.65
N GLN A 57 -6.37 -4.39 15.46
CA GLN A 57 -7.35 -3.65 14.64
C GLN A 57 -6.85 -2.27 14.20
N GLY A 58 -5.59 -2.19 13.79
CA GLY A 58 -4.97 -1.02 13.19
C GLY A 58 -4.40 -0.01 14.18
N LYS A 59 -4.27 -0.36 15.47
CA LYS A 59 -3.62 0.52 16.46
C LYS A 59 -2.10 0.46 16.34
N THR A 60 -1.56 -0.74 16.12
CA THR A 60 -0.15 -0.96 15.81
C THR A 60 -0.01 -1.83 14.57
N TRP A 61 1.08 -1.59 13.84
CA TRP A 61 1.43 -2.31 12.62
C TRP A 61 2.82 -2.90 12.77
N ILE A 62 2.98 -4.15 12.33
CA ILE A 62 4.21 -4.93 12.42
C ILE A 62 4.52 -5.57 11.07
N ASP A 63 5.75 -6.07 10.95
CA ASP A 63 6.25 -6.82 9.80
C ASP A 63 6.01 -6.09 8.46
N PRO A 64 6.52 -4.86 8.28
CA PRO A 64 6.46 -4.19 6.99
C PRO A 64 7.26 -4.99 5.96
N VAL A 65 6.65 -5.25 4.81
CA VAL A 65 7.24 -6.00 3.70
C VAL A 65 6.91 -5.30 2.39
N ASP A 66 7.96 -4.90 1.68
CA ASP A 66 7.89 -4.40 0.32
C ASP A 66 7.31 -5.47 -0.61
N VAL A 67 6.30 -5.11 -1.41
CA VAL A 67 5.82 -5.95 -2.51
C VAL A 67 6.85 -5.95 -3.64
N GLU A 68 7.42 -4.78 -3.91
CA GLU A 68 8.55 -4.57 -4.82
C GLU A 68 9.57 -3.65 -4.13
N PRO A 69 10.88 -3.80 -4.38
CA PRO A 69 11.90 -2.96 -3.76
C PRO A 69 11.71 -1.47 -4.09
N ALA A 70 11.87 -0.60 -3.09
CA ALA A 70 11.77 0.86 -3.28
C ALA A 70 12.75 1.44 -4.32
N ASN A 71 13.89 0.78 -4.55
CA ASN A 71 14.88 1.21 -5.56
C ASN A 71 14.64 0.63 -6.96
N GLY A 72 13.53 -0.08 -7.16
CA GLY A 72 13.08 -0.62 -8.45
C GLY A 72 12.20 0.35 -9.24
N PRO A 73 11.59 -0.11 -10.35
CA PRO A 73 10.52 0.62 -11.02
C PRO A 73 9.32 0.81 -10.11
N GLU A 74 8.54 1.87 -10.34
CA GLU A 74 7.48 2.26 -9.42
C GLU A 74 6.32 1.26 -9.44
N ALA A 75 5.79 1.00 -8.24
CA ALA A 75 4.60 0.17 -8.01
C ALA A 75 3.54 0.98 -7.23
N SER A 76 2.26 0.88 -7.58
CA SER A 76 1.20 1.69 -6.97
C SER A 76 -0.20 1.08 -7.14
N TYR A 77 -1.20 1.70 -6.49
CA TYR A 77 -2.62 1.38 -6.63
C TYR A 77 -2.95 -0.07 -6.27
N ALA A 78 -2.44 -0.52 -5.12
CA ALA A 78 -2.62 -1.90 -4.67
C ALA A 78 -4.04 -2.18 -4.16
N VAL A 79 -4.56 -3.37 -4.48
CA VAL A 79 -5.76 -3.94 -3.88
C VAL A 79 -5.47 -5.36 -3.41
N LEU A 80 -6.09 -5.75 -2.29
CA LEU A 80 -5.93 -7.08 -1.72
C LEU A 80 -7.19 -7.92 -1.92
N LEU A 81 -7.01 -9.20 -2.23
CA LEU A 81 -8.09 -10.19 -2.32
C LEU A 81 -7.75 -11.40 -1.46
N LYS A 82 -8.56 -11.65 -0.42
CA LYS A 82 -8.50 -12.93 0.29
C LYS A 82 -9.33 -13.97 -0.44
N ALA A 83 -8.69 -15.05 -0.89
CA ALA A 83 -9.37 -16.22 -1.44
C ALA A 83 -9.99 -17.10 -0.35
N PRO A 84 -10.97 -17.97 -0.68
CA PRO A 84 -11.58 -18.89 0.30
C PRO A 84 -10.59 -19.83 1.01
N SER A 85 -9.41 -20.07 0.43
CA SER A 85 -8.34 -20.85 1.04
C SER A 85 -7.55 -20.10 2.13
N GLY A 86 -7.83 -18.81 2.34
CA GLY A 86 -7.08 -17.94 3.23
C GLY A 86 -5.87 -17.25 2.59
N ARG A 87 -5.48 -17.64 1.36
CA ARG A 87 -4.42 -16.93 0.62
C ARG A 87 -4.85 -15.52 0.25
N ILE A 88 -3.99 -14.55 0.50
CA ILE A 88 -4.19 -13.16 0.11
C ILE A 88 -3.37 -12.89 -1.16
N PHE A 89 -4.03 -12.34 -2.18
CA PHE A 89 -3.41 -11.87 -3.42
C PHE A 89 -3.33 -10.35 -3.39
N CYS A 90 -2.20 -9.80 -3.85
CA CYS A 90 -2.01 -8.37 -4.04
C CYS A 90 -1.98 -8.07 -5.55
N PHE A 91 -2.88 -7.22 -6.02
CA PHE A 91 -2.92 -6.74 -7.40
C PHE A 91 -2.56 -5.27 -7.40
N TYR A 92 -1.64 -4.85 -8.26
CA TYR A 92 -1.09 -3.50 -8.28
C TYR A 92 -0.60 -3.15 -9.69
N ASN A 93 -0.44 -1.86 -9.94
CA ASN A 93 0.20 -1.37 -11.15
C ASN A 93 1.70 -1.34 -10.93
N HIS A 94 2.48 -1.88 -11.87
CA HIS A 94 3.93 -1.85 -11.84
C HIS A 94 4.47 -1.32 -13.16
N ASN A 95 5.40 -0.37 -13.09
CA ASN A 95 6.07 0.19 -14.26
C ASN A 95 7.18 -0.75 -14.78
N THR A 96 6.80 -1.98 -15.13
CA THR A 96 7.73 -3.07 -15.49
C THR A 96 8.69 -2.67 -16.60
N ASP A 97 8.18 -1.99 -17.63
CA ASP A 97 8.97 -1.55 -18.78
C ASP A 97 9.71 -0.23 -18.52
N ASN A 98 9.62 0.30 -17.30
CA ASN A 98 10.24 1.55 -16.88
C ASN A 98 9.90 2.72 -17.81
N LEU A 99 8.65 2.78 -18.28
CA LEU A 99 8.17 3.80 -19.20
C LEU A 99 8.11 5.15 -18.48
N ARG A 100 8.80 6.15 -19.04
CA ARG A 100 8.87 7.51 -18.49
C ARG A 100 8.07 8.52 -19.30
N GLN A 101 7.74 8.17 -20.53
CA GLN A 101 7.02 9.01 -21.46
C GLN A 101 6.15 8.12 -22.34
N VAL A 102 4.95 8.58 -22.64
CA VAL A 102 4.04 7.98 -23.61
C VAL A 102 3.64 9.03 -24.63
N ARG A 103 3.31 8.60 -25.85
CA ARG A 103 2.81 9.54 -26.87
C ARG A 103 1.46 10.09 -26.43
N ALA A 104 1.39 11.39 -26.17
CA ALA A 104 0.11 12.07 -25.98
C ALA A 104 -0.62 12.17 -27.33
N ASN A 105 -1.94 11.98 -27.32
CA ASN A 105 -2.75 12.09 -28.54
C ASN A 105 -2.86 13.55 -29.03
N PHE A 106 -2.62 14.53 -28.16
CA PHE A 106 -2.63 15.97 -28.49
C PHE A 106 -1.57 16.70 -27.63
N PRO A 107 -0.83 17.67 -28.20
CA PRO A 107 0.20 18.44 -27.49
C PRO A 107 -0.38 19.36 -26.40
#